data_AF-A0A5W3ERZ7-F1
#
_entry.id   AF-A0A5W3ERZ7-F1
#
_cell.length_a   1.000
_cell.length_b   1.000
_cell.length_c   1.000
_cell.angle_alpha   90.00
_cell.angle_beta   90.00
_cell.angle_gamma   90.00
#
_symmetry.space_group_name_H-M   'P 1'
#
loop_
_entity.id
_entity.type
_entity.pdbx_description
1 polymer ?
#
loop_
_entity_poly.entity_id
_entity_poly.type
_entity_poly.pdbx_seq_one_letter_code
_entity_poly.pdbx_strand_id
1 'polypeptide(L)'
;MNMNILDDTRSSFFTQMNVNPERTRAILSTGWKLKLLGELTLNRTDWPEEATVLINSIHSEWLDAALNAPQLRPYYRMLHAGYEVYRKGWYAAATYCKTPEGREDNTVDHVLVNNFWGDQIEVLQLSTGDRIPACELFETNAQMYEPYAMIRGRKVPIISLMHMGL
;
A
#
# COMPACT_ATOMS: atom_id res chain seq x y z
N MET A 1 2.40 24.71 10.73
CA MET A 1 2.36 23.41 10.01
C MET A 1 2.97 23.64 8.64
N ASN A 2 4.04 22.92 8.28
CA ASN A 2 4.81 23.11 7.04
C ASN A 2 3.99 22.71 5.81
N MET A 3 3.36 23.68 5.14
CA MET A 3 2.72 23.47 3.83
C MET A 3 3.72 22.97 2.77
N ASN A 4 4.98 23.41 2.84
CA ASN A 4 6.02 23.06 1.86
C ASN A 4 6.35 21.55 1.80
N ILE A 5 6.31 20.83 2.93
CA ILE A 5 6.69 19.40 2.98
C ILE A 5 5.58 18.51 2.39
N LEU A 6 4.31 18.91 2.54
CA LEU A 6 3.15 18.21 2.00
C LEU A 6 3.11 18.35 0.48
N ASP A 7 3.33 19.56 -0.04
CA ASP A 7 3.42 19.81 -1.48
C ASP A 7 4.57 19.05 -2.16
N ASP A 8 5.73 18.95 -1.51
CA ASP A 8 6.88 18.19 -2.02
C ASP A 8 6.57 16.69 -2.11
N THR A 9 5.92 16.12 -1.08
CA THR A 9 5.59 14.69 -1.03
C THR A 9 4.55 14.31 -2.09
N ARG A 10 3.55 15.17 -2.27
CA ARG A 10 2.51 15.04 -3.29
C ARG A 10 3.05 15.15 -4.71
N SER A 11 3.82 16.20 -5.00
CA SER A 11 4.43 16.43 -6.31
C SER A 11 5.39 15.30 -6.69
N SER A 12 6.17 14.82 -5.70
CA SER A 12 7.07 13.68 -5.89
C SER A 12 6.31 12.40 -6.26
N PHE A 13 5.17 12.12 -5.61
CA PHE A 13 4.37 10.94 -5.92
C PHE A 13 3.86 10.94 -7.37
N PHE A 14 3.20 12.01 -7.82
CA PHE A 14 2.70 12.08 -9.21
C PHE A 14 3.82 12.08 -10.24
N THR A 15 4.96 12.70 -9.92
CA THR A 15 6.15 12.63 -10.77
C THR A 15 6.68 11.20 -10.88
N GLN A 16 6.82 10.49 -9.76
CA GLN A 16 7.25 9.09 -9.74
C GLN A 16 6.28 8.19 -10.50
N MET A 17 4.97 8.39 -10.32
CA MET A 17 3.91 7.69 -11.06
C MET A 17 4.02 7.89 -12.57
N ASN A 18 4.27 9.12 -13.03
CA ASN A 18 4.40 9.42 -14.46
C ASN A 18 5.71 8.88 -15.06
N VAL A 19 6.79 8.85 -14.27
CA VAL A 19 8.11 8.40 -14.75
C VAL A 19 8.22 6.87 -14.73
N ASN A 20 7.73 6.22 -13.68
CA ASN A 20 7.77 4.77 -13.54
C ASN A 20 6.59 4.28 -12.66
N PRO A 21 5.42 4.04 -13.28
CA PRO A 21 4.23 3.61 -12.55
C PRO A 21 4.42 2.23 -11.92
N GLU A 22 5.09 1.31 -12.61
CA GLU A 22 5.31 -0.06 -12.15
C GLU A 22 6.17 -0.11 -10.87
N ARG A 23 7.26 0.66 -10.83
CA ARG A 23 8.06 0.82 -9.61
C ARG A 23 7.23 1.37 -8.46
N THR A 24 6.37 2.36 -8.73
CA THR A 24 5.56 2.98 -7.69
C THR A 24 4.50 1.99 -7.17
N ARG A 25 3.89 1.20 -8.06
CA ARG A 25 2.99 0.09 -7.70
C ARG A 25 3.69 -0.96 -6.86
N ALA A 26 4.90 -1.37 -7.22
CA ALA A 26 5.68 -2.35 -6.45
C ALA A 26 5.99 -1.88 -5.02
N ILE A 27 6.39 -0.62 -4.86
CA ILE A 27 6.63 0.00 -3.55
C ILE A 27 5.35 0.04 -2.72
N LEU A 28 4.23 0.49 -3.31
CA LEU A 28 2.94 0.57 -2.62
C LEU A 28 2.37 -0.82 -2.27
N SER A 29 2.50 -1.81 -3.16
CA SER A 29 2.11 -3.20 -2.93
C SER A 29 2.88 -3.79 -1.75
N THR A 30 4.20 -3.59 -1.73
CA THR A 30 5.04 -4.05 -0.62
C THR A 30 4.64 -3.38 0.70
N GLY A 31 4.44 -2.06 0.68
CA GLY A 31 3.95 -1.31 1.84
C GLY A 31 2.61 -1.81 2.36
N TRP A 32 1.64 -2.03 1.46
CA TRP A 32 0.33 -2.56 1.83
C TRP A 32 0.41 -3.97 2.44
N LYS A 33 1.24 -4.86 1.87
CA LYS A 33 1.47 -6.20 2.43
C LYS A 33 2.10 -6.14 3.82
N LEU A 34 3.09 -5.26 4.04
CA LEU A 34 3.68 -5.07 5.35
C LEU A 34 2.68 -4.49 6.36
N LYS A 35 1.86 -3.51 5.95
CA LYS A 35 0.79 -2.95 6.79
C LYS A 35 -0.17 -4.05 7.22
N LEU A 36 -0.67 -4.86 6.27
CA LEU A 36 -1.56 -5.98 6.56
C LEU A 36 -0.91 -7.02 7.48
N LEU A 37 0.36 -7.34 7.25
CA LEU A 37 1.08 -8.29 8.09
C LEU A 37 1.20 -7.77 9.52
N GLY A 38 1.48 -6.47 9.68
CA GLY A 38 1.45 -5.78 10.96
C GLY A 38 0.08 -5.88 11.61
N GLU A 39 -1.00 -5.52 10.92
CA GLU A 39 -2.37 -5.59 11.44
C GLU A 39 -2.81 -7.00 11.83
N LEU A 40 -2.42 -8.00 11.03
CA LEU A 40 -2.77 -9.40 11.26
C LEU A 40 -2.10 -9.99 12.49
N THR A 41 -0.93 -9.49 12.89
CA THR A 41 -0.09 -10.10 13.93
C THR A 41 0.09 -9.21 15.15
N LEU A 42 -0.27 -7.93 15.07
CA LEU A 42 -0.23 -7.02 16.19
C LEU A 42 -1.12 -7.54 17.32
N ASN A 43 -0.53 -7.67 18.51
CA ASN A 43 -1.19 -8.17 19.72
C ASN A 43 -1.68 -9.63 19.66
N ARG A 44 -1.24 -10.43 18.66
CA ARG A 44 -1.49 -11.87 18.63
C ARG A 44 -0.32 -12.66 19.18
N THR A 45 -0.64 -13.77 19.82
CA THR A 45 0.33 -14.75 20.34
C THR A 45 0.47 -15.97 19.43
N ASP A 46 -0.51 -16.22 18.58
CA ASP A 46 -0.54 -17.29 17.59
C ASP A 46 0.02 -16.82 16.23
N TRP A 47 0.48 -17.78 15.41
CA TRP A 47 0.96 -17.52 14.05
C TRP A 47 -0.15 -17.80 13.03
N PRO A 48 -0.79 -16.78 12.42
CA PRO A 48 -1.85 -17.00 11.46
C PRO A 48 -1.31 -17.56 10.14
N GLU A 49 -2.03 -18.52 9.54
CA GLU A 49 -1.64 -19.11 8.25
C GLU A 49 -1.58 -18.06 7.13
N GLU A 50 -2.46 -17.06 7.19
CA GLU A 50 -2.50 -15.94 6.25
C GLU A 50 -1.20 -15.11 6.28
N ALA A 51 -0.52 -15.03 7.43
CA ALA A 51 0.77 -14.34 7.52
C ALA A 51 1.85 -15.06 6.70
N THR A 52 1.87 -16.40 6.70
CA THR A 52 2.81 -17.17 5.87
C THR A 52 2.57 -16.93 4.39
N VAL A 53 1.31 -16.93 3.95
CA VAL A 53 0.94 -16.65 2.54
C VAL A 53 1.38 -15.24 2.16
N LEU A 54 1.13 -14.25 3.04
CA LEU A 54 1.48 -12.86 2.79
C LEU A 54 3.00 -12.66 2.72
N ILE A 55 3.76 -13.25 3.63
CA ILE A 55 5.24 -13.23 3.63
C ILE A 55 5.80 -13.78 2.32
N ASN A 56 5.27 -14.91 1.84
CA ASN A 56 5.70 -15.52 0.59
C ASN A 56 5.35 -14.69 -0.66
N SER A 57 4.49 -13.68 -0.53
CA SER A 57 4.11 -12.77 -1.61
C SER A 57 4.88 -11.45 -1.59
N ILE A 58 5.70 -11.19 -0.57
CA ILE A 58 6.46 -9.95 -0.44
C ILE A 58 7.74 -10.04 -1.26
N HIS A 59 7.97 -9.03 -2.11
CA HIS A 59 9.17 -8.90 -2.91
C HIS A 59 10.24 -8.16 -2.10
N SER A 60 11.25 -8.89 -1.66
CA SER A 60 12.29 -8.39 -0.74
C SER A 60 13.05 -7.18 -1.30
N GLU A 61 13.20 -7.10 -2.62
CA GLU A 61 13.87 -6.00 -3.34
C GLU A 61 13.22 -4.62 -3.10
N TRP A 62 11.92 -4.57 -2.77
CA TRP A 62 11.17 -3.33 -2.55
C TRP A 62 11.03 -2.94 -1.07
N LEU A 63 11.51 -3.77 -0.14
CA LEU A 63 11.32 -3.54 1.30
C LEU A 63 11.89 -2.21 1.77
N ASP A 64 13.14 -1.92 1.41
CA ASP A 64 13.80 -0.67 1.80
C ASP A 64 13.08 0.55 1.20
N ALA A 65 12.70 0.46 -0.08
CA ALA A 65 11.97 1.53 -0.75
C ALA A 65 10.58 1.76 -0.11
N ALA A 66 9.87 0.69 0.28
CA ALA A 66 8.56 0.79 0.93
C ALA A 66 8.65 1.37 2.35
N LEU A 67 9.66 0.98 3.14
CA LEU A 67 9.86 1.50 4.49
C LEU A 67 10.25 2.99 4.49
N ASN A 68 10.95 3.45 3.45
CA ASN A 68 11.40 4.83 3.31
C ASN A 68 10.47 5.71 2.46
N ALA A 69 9.42 5.14 1.87
CA ALA A 69 8.48 5.85 1.01
C ALA A 69 7.74 6.96 1.78
N PRO A 70 7.89 8.25 1.40
CA PRO A 70 7.23 9.36 2.08
C PRO A 70 5.71 9.22 2.16
N GLN A 71 5.09 8.71 1.09
CA GLN A 71 3.66 8.45 1.00
C GLN A 71 3.15 7.40 1.98
N LEU A 72 4.01 6.51 2.48
CA LEU A 72 3.64 5.45 3.41
C LEU A 72 3.91 5.80 4.88
N ARG A 73 4.46 6.98 5.17
CA ARG A 73 4.87 7.39 6.53
C ARG A 73 3.77 7.26 7.60
N PRO A 74 2.49 7.55 7.34
CA PRO A 74 1.47 7.38 8.39
C PRO A 74 1.24 5.94 8.81
N TYR A 75 1.64 4.98 7.97
CA TYR A 75 1.63 3.56 8.30
C TYR A 75 2.92 3.07 8.95
N TYR A 76 3.91 3.93 9.21
CA TYR A 76 5.25 3.58 9.71
C TYR A 76 5.23 2.51 10.81
N ARG A 77 4.39 2.69 11.84
CA ARG A 77 4.31 1.72 12.95
C ARG A 77 3.86 0.34 12.48
N MET A 78 2.84 0.27 11.64
CA MET A 78 2.33 -0.99 11.10
C MET A 78 3.30 -1.62 10.10
N LEU A 79 3.96 -0.80 9.28
CA LEU A 79 5.00 -1.28 8.35
C LEU A 79 6.16 -1.92 9.09
N HIS A 80 6.67 -1.28 10.15
CA HIS A 80 7.76 -1.82 10.94
C HIS A 80 7.34 -3.06 11.74
N ALA A 81 6.12 -3.08 12.29
CA ALA A 81 5.58 -4.28 12.92
C ALA A 81 5.51 -5.45 11.93
N GLY A 82 4.97 -5.22 10.73
CA GLY A 82 4.93 -6.20 9.66
C GLY A 82 6.32 -6.62 9.21
N TYR A 83 7.27 -5.68 9.12
CA TYR A 83 8.66 -5.98 8.75
C TYR A 83 9.35 -6.90 9.77
N GLU A 84 9.15 -6.70 11.07
CA GLU A 84 9.69 -7.61 12.10
C GLU A 84 9.11 -9.02 11.99
N VAL A 85 7.82 -9.12 11.67
CA VAL A 85 7.15 -10.42 11.45
C VAL A 85 7.67 -11.08 10.19
N TYR A 86 7.78 -10.32 9.10
CA TYR A 86 8.40 -10.77 7.86
C TYR A 86 9.81 -11.28 8.12
N ARG A 87 10.65 -10.54 8.84
CA ARG A 87 12.03 -10.94 9.16
C ARG A 87 12.09 -12.25 9.96
N LYS A 88 11.19 -12.45 10.91
CA LYS A 88 11.09 -13.69 11.70
C LYS A 88 10.59 -14.87 10.87
N GLY A 89 9.54 -14.66 10.07
CA GLY A 89 8.93 -15.70 9.24
C GLY A 89 9.75 -16.01 7.99
N TRP A 90 10.52 -15.07 7.48
CA TRP A 90 11.36 -15.24 6.28
C TRP A 90 12.36 -16.36 6.45
N TYR A 91 13.06 -16.44 7.60
CA TYR A 91 13.99 -17.53 7.86
C TYR A 91 13.29 -18.89 7.97
N ALA A 92 12.02 -18.94 8.37
CA ALA A 92 11.19 -20.15 8.37
C ALA A 92 10.62 -20.48 6.98
N ALA A 93 10.39 -19.47 6.13
CA ALA A 93 9.86 -19.56 4.78
C ALA A 93 10.94 -19.71 3.69
N ALA A 94 12.23 -19.52 4.05
CA ALA A 94 13.40 -19.51 3.17
C ALA A 94 13.62 -20.82 2.39
N THR A 95 12.81 -21.84 2.59
CA THR A 95 12.81 -23.03 1.73
C THR A 95 12.19 -22.76 0.35
N TYR A 96 11.44 -21.67 0.15
CA TYR A 96 10.81 -21.36 -1.14
C TYR A 96 10.57 -19.86 -1.35
N CYS A 97 11.63 -19.08 -1.63
CA CYS A 97 11.45 -17.87 -2.42
C CYS A 97 11.01 -18.29 -3.83
N LYS A 98 9.69 -18.31 -4.06
CA LYS A 98 9.08 -18.57 -5.38
C LYS A 98 8.79 -17.30 -6.15
N THR A 99 9.14 -16.12 -5.63
CA THR A 99 9.05 -14.88 -6.38
C THR A 99 10.18 -14.89 -7.41
N PRO A 100 9.88 -14.98 -8.72
CA PRO A 100 10.90 -14.86 -9.74
C PRO A 100 11.52 -13.46 -9.58
N GLU A 101 12.86 -13.40 -9.53
CA GLU A 101 13.58 -12.14 -9.58
C GLU A 101 13.05 -11.30 -10.76
N GLY A 102 12.64 -10.05 -10.48
CA GLY A 102 12.23 -9.10 -11.53
C GLY A 102 10.77 -9.12 -11.98
N ARG A 103 9.82 -9.67 -11.20
CA ARG A 103 8.39 -9.46 -11.48
C ARG A 103 7.86 -8.26 -10.69
N GLU A 104 7.34 -7.26 -11.40
CA GLU A 104 6.72 -6.07 -10.80
C GLU A 104 5.52 -6.48 -9.92
N ASP A 105 5.54 -6.11 -8.64
CA ASP A 105 4.47 -6.42 -7.69
C ASP A 105 3.32 -5.43 -7.84
N ASN A 106 2.33 -5.84 -8.62
CA ASN A 106 1.19 -5.02 -9.01
C ASN A 106 -0.09 -5.34 -8.22
N THR A 107 0.07 -5.88 -7.02
CA THR A 107 -1.05 -6.24 -6.13
C THR A 107 -1.91 -5.03 -5.80
N VAL A 108 -1.30 -3.89 -5.47
CA VAL A 108 -1.97 -2.61 -5.26
C VAL A 108 -1.90 -1.81 -6.55
N ASP A 109 -3.06 -1.64 -7.16
CA ASP A 109 -3.25 -0.80 -8.35
C ASP A 109 -4.21 0.36 -8.10
N HIS A 110 -4.79 0.46 -6.90
CA HIS A 110 -5.79 1.45 -6.55
C HIS A 110 -5.36 2.15 -5.26
N VAL A 111 -5.37 3.47 -5.27
CA VAL A 111 -5.05 4.30 -4.11
C VAL A 111 -6.18 5.27 -3.85
N LEU A 112 -6.55 5.44 -2.58
CA LEU A 112 -7.53 6.45 -2.19
C LEU A 112 -6.79 7.77 -1.95
N VAL A 113 -7.18 8.80 -2.67
CA VAL A 113 -6.55 10.12 -2.65
C VAL A 113 -7.64 11.18 -2.45
N ASN A 114 -7.28 12.32 -1.89
CA ASN A 114 -8.13 13.51 -2.01
C ASN A 114 -7.83 14.16 -3.38
N ASN A 115 -8.75 14.93 -3.95
CA ASN A 115 -8.63 15.44 -5.30
C ASN A 115 -7.78 16.73 -5.32
N PHE A 116 -6.75 16.74 -6.17
CA PHE A 116 -5.83 17.87 -6.36
C PHE A 116 -6.52 19.22 -6.63
N TRP A 117 -7.71 19.23 -7.26
CA TRP A 117 -8.41 20.46 -7.67
C TRP A 117 -9.74 20.73 -6.95
N GLY A 118 -10.13 19.92 -5.95
CA GLY A 118 -11.41 20.08 -5.27
C GLY A 118 -11.56 19.28 -3.97
N ASP A 119 -12.66 19.48 -3.25
CA ASP A 119 -12.91 18.85 -1.95
C ASP A 119 -13.42 17.39 -2.04
N GLN A 120 -13.09 16.68 -3.12
CA GLN A 120 -13.61 15.35 -3.41
C GLN A 120 -12.57 14.27 -3.14
N ILE A 121 -12.98 13.16 -2.54
CA ILE A 121 -12.13 11.99 -2.33
C ILE A 121 -12.36 11.03 -3.51
N GLU A 122 -11.27 10.52 -4.08
CA GLU A 122 -11.29 9.67 -5.27
C GLU A 122 -10.41 8.43 -5.06
N VAL A 123 -10.81 7.29 -5.63
CA VAL A 123 -9.92 6.15 -5.84
C VAL A 123 -9.27 6.31 -7.21
N LEU A 124 -7.95 6.50 -7.23
CA LEU A 124 -7.12 6.57 -8.42
C LEU A 124 -6.60 5.17 -8.78
N GLN A 125 -6.86 4.74 -10.01
CA GLN A 125 -6.25 3.55 -10.58
C GLN A 125 -4.89 3.91 -11.18
N LEU A 126 -3.82 3.31 -10.64
CA LEU A 126 -2.43 3.64 -10.96
C LEU A 126 -2.03 3.24 -12.38
N SER A 127 -2.57 2.13 -12.90
CA SER A 127 -2.26 1.61 -14.23
C SER A 127 -2.93 2.40 -15.37
N THR A 128 -4.12 2.95 -15.16
CA THR A 128 -4.89 3.64 -16.21
C THR A 128 -5.00 5.14 -16.01
N GLY A 129 -4.79 5.62 -14.77
CA GLY A 129 -5.06 7.00 -14.38
C GLY A 129 -6.55 7.29 -14.15
N ASP A 130 -7.42 6.28 -14.27
CA ASP A 130 -8.85 6.44 -14.04
C ASP A 130 -9.14 6.83 -12.59
N ARG A 131 -10.19 7.63 -12.39
CA ARG A 131 -10.61 8.11 -11.08
C ARG A 131 -12.06 7.74 -10.85
N ILE A 132 -12.35 7.22 -9.66
CA ILE A 132 -13.69 6.87 -9.23
C ILE A 132 -14.00 7.67 -7.95
N PRO A 133 -15.09 8.44 -7.90
CA PRO A 133 -15.48 9.13 -6.67
C PRO A 133 -15.66 8.15 -5.51
N ALA A 134 -15.10 8.48 -4.34
CA ALA A 134 -15.14 7.59 -3.19
C ALA A 134 -16.58 7.32 -2.71
N CYS A 135 -17.51 8.26 -2.91
CA CYS A 135 -18.93 8.10 -2.57
C CYS A 135 -19.65 7.06 -3.45
N GLU A 136 -19.08 6.65 -4.58
CA GLU A 136 -19.61 5.54 -5.39
C GLU A 136 -19.16 4.17 -4.86
N LEU A 137 -18.09 4.14 -4.06
CA LEU A 137 -17.44 2.92 -3.59
C LEU A 137 -17.66 2.64 -2.11
N PHE A 138 -17.82 3.69 -1.29
CA PHE A 138 -17.91 3.60 0.15
C PHE A 138 -19.16 4.30 0.66
N GLU A 139 -19.90 3.62 1.52
CA GLU A 139 -21.08 4.16 2.19
C GLU A 139 -20.70 5.04 3.38
N THR A 140 -19.53 4.80 3.97
CA THR A 140 -19.05 5.53 5.16
C THR A 140 -17.57 5.90 5.07
N ASN A 141 -17.19 6.97 5.78
CA ASN A 141 -15.78 7.38 5.90
C ASN A 141 -14.92 6.31 6.58
N ALA A 142 -15.50 5.40 7.36
CA ALA A 142 -14.75 4.31 8.00
C ALA A 142 -14.29 3.26 6.97
N GLN A 143 -15.15 2.90 6.02
CA GLN A 143 -14.84 1.93 4.96
C GLN A 143 -13.69 2.41 4.06
N MET A 144 -13.49 3.73 3.93
CA MET A 144 -12.38 4.32 3.16
C MET A 144 -10.98 3.97 3.70
N TYR A 145 -10.89 3.52 4.96
CA TYR A 145 -9.63 3.09 5.58
C TYR A 145 -9.43 1.57 5.56
N GLU A 146 -10.41 0.81 5.04
CA GLU A 146 -10.26 -0.63 4.88
C GLU A 146 -9.19 -0.96 3.82
N PRO A 147 -8.49 -2.09 3.95
CA PRO A 147 -7.43 -2.46 3.00
C PRO A 147 -7.96 -2.92 1.64
N TYR A 148 -9.28 -2.97 1.44
CA TYR A 148 -9.91 -3.41 0.19
C TYR A 148 -11.15 -2.56 -0.16
N ALA A 149 -11.43 -2.41 -1.45
CA ALA A 149 -12.68 -1.85 -1.98
C ALA A 149 -13.37 -2.83 -2.94
N MET A 150 -14.67 -2.64 -3.16
CA MET A 150 -15.43 -3.33 -4.21
C MET A 150 -15.50 -2.46 -5.46
N ILE A 151 -14.71 -2.78 -6.49
CA ILE A 151 -14.67 -2.04 -7.76
C ILE A 151 -15.12 -2.97 -8.89
N ARG A 152 -16.14 -2.57 -9.65
CA ARG A 152 -16.72 -3.36 -10.76
C ARG A 152 -17.04 -4.81 -10.35
N GLY A 153 -17.58 -4.99 -9.14
CA GLY A 153 -17.94 -6.30 -8.57
C GLY A 153 -16.75 -7.15 -8.08
N ARG A 154 -15.54 -6.60 -8.03
CA ARG A 154 -14.34 -7.30 -7.56
C ARG A 154 -13.77 -6.65 -6.31
N LYS A 155 -13.35 -7.47 -5.35
CA LYS A 155 -12.59 -7.02 -4.18
C LYS A 155 -11.16 -6.73 -4.58
N VAL A 156 -10.73 -5.48 -4.52
CA VAL A 156 -9.40 -5.03 -4.93
C VAL A 156 -8.63 -4.44 -3.74
N PRO A 157 -7.31 -4.69 -3.62
CA PRO A 157 -6.46 -4.02 -2.63
C PRO A 157 -6.45 -2.50 -2.83
N ILE A 158 -6.59 -1.77 -1.74
CA ILE A 158 -6.45 -0.31 -1.71
C ILE A 158 -5.51 0.11 -0.58
N ILE A 159 -4.83 1.24 -0.78
CA ILE A 159 -4.15 1.95 0.29
C ILE A 159 -4.61 3.40 0.33
N SER A 160 -4.93 3.89 1.53
CA SER A 160 -5.36 5.27 1.71
C SER A 160 -4.14 6.18 1.79
N LEU A 161 -4.10 7.14 0.88
CA LEU A 161 -3.07 8.19 0.79
C LEU A 161 -3.67 9.57 1.08
N MET A 162 -4.88 9.63 1.64
CA MET A 162 -5.58 10.89 1.97
C MET A 162 -4.76 11.82 2.87
N HIS A 163 -3.89 11.26 3.71
CA HIS A 163 -2.98 12.01 4.59
C HIS A 163 -1.90 12.80 3.86
N MET A 164 -1.68 12.57 2.57
CA MET A 164 -0.70 13.32 1.79
C MET A 164 -1.16 14.75 1.48
N GLY A 165 -2.36 15.15 1.91
CA GLY A 165 -3.00 16.36 1.38
C GLY A 165 -3.38 16.16 -0.10
N LEU A 166 -3.65 14.88 -0.43
CA LEU A 166 -4.41 14.38 -1.57
C LEU A 166 -5.04 15.44 -2.45
#